data_AF-Q9ZWF9-F1
#
_entry.id   AF-Q9ZWF9-F1
#
_cell.length_a   1.000
_cell.length_b   1.000
_cell.length_c   1.000
_cell.angle_alpha   90.00
_cell.angle_beta   90.00
_cell.angle_gamma   90.00
#
_symmetry.space_group_name_H-M   'P 1'
#
loop_
_entity.id
_entity.type
_entity.pdbx_description
1 polymer ?
#
loop_
_entity_poly.entity_id
_entity_poly.type
_entity_poly.pdbx_seq_one_letter_code
_entity_poly.pdbx_strand_id
1 'polypeptide(L)'
;MDRRRSLRPPRPNAVQDADATCTFRRDEQDASAADHLKRASPKASDALPLPLYLTNTIFFTLFFSVAYYLLHRWRDKIRNSTPLHVVTLSEIAAIVSLMASFIYLLGFFGIDFVQSFIARSSPDAWDLEDEIDRTLLIDNNRYAAPRSASAVALPSKVVDAEALNTIPLPEEDEEVVKMVVDGSVPSYSLESKLGDPKRAASIRREALQRTTGRSIHGLPFEGFDYESILGQCCEMPVGYVQIPVGIAGPLLLDGFEYTVPMATTEGCLVASTNRGCKAIYASGGATSMLLKDGMTRAPVVRFGSAKRASELKFFLEDPSNFDTLAVVFNRSSRFARLQSIRCSIAGKNLYVRFCCSTGDAMGMNMVSKGVQNVLEFLQHDFSDMEVIGISGNFCADKKPAAVNWIEGRGKSVVCEAVIKDEVVRKVLKTSVASLVELNMLKNLTGSAMAGALGGFNAHSSNIVSAIFLATGQDPAQNVESSHCITMMEPVNNGRDLHISVTMPSIEVGTVGGGTQLASQSACLNLLGVKGASKESPGANSRLLATIVAGSVLAGELSLMSAIAAGQLVRSHMKYNRSSRDVSKLES
;
A
#
# COMPACT_ATOMS: atom_id res chain seq x y z
N MET A 1 52.06 -30.61 -55.25
CA MET A 1 51.45 -31.10 -56.51
C MET A 1 49.99 -31.39 -56.19
N ASP A 2 48.91 -30.85 -56.77
CA ASP A 2 48.63 -29.81 -57.77
C ASP A 2 47.16 -29.39 -57.56
N ARG A 3 46.83 -28.11 -57.32
CA ARG A 3 46.13 -27.13 -58.20
C ARG A 3 44.91 -27.59 -59.01
N ARG A 4 43.79 -26.85 -58.83
CA ARG A 4 42.98 -26.05 -59.82
C ARG A 4 41.73 -25.47 -59.09
N ARG A 5 41.53 -24.14 -58.88
CA ARG A 5 41.00 -23.02 -59.75
C ARG A 5 39.68 -23.38 -60.46
N SER A 6 38.64 -22.54 -60.63
CA SER A 6 38.29 -21.12 -60.34
C SER A 6 36.88 -20.83 -60.91
N LEU A 7 36.21 -19.73 -60.47
CA LEU A 7 35.45 -18.71 -61.28
C LEU A 7 34.06 -18.29 -60.72
N ARG A 8 33.92 -16.97 -60.44
CA ARG A 8 32.71 -16.13 -60.60
C ARG A 8 32.62 -15.64 -62.06
N PRO A 9 31.49 -15.19 -62.64
CA PRO A 9 30.91 -13.81 -62.49
C PRO A 9 29.38 -13.74 -62.85
N PRO A 10 28.72 -12.62 -63.25
CA PRO A 10 29.04 -11.17 -63.23
C PRO A 10 27.92 -10.21 -62.68
N ARG A 11 28.26 -8.91 -62.60
CA ARG A 11 27.37 -7.72 -62.47
C ARG A 11 26.87 -7.25 -63.85
N PRO A 12 25.87 -6.35 -63.94
CA PRO A 12 25.71 -5.46 -65.09
C PRO A 12 26.04 -3.99 -64.76
N ASN A 13 26.69 -3.32 -65.72
CA ASN A 13 27.03 -1.90 -65.79
C ASN A 13 26.03 -1.12 -66.67
N ALA A 14 26.10 0.20 -66.55
CA ALA A 14 25.34 1.28 -67.19
C ALA A 14 25.47 1.43 -68.74
N VAL A 15 24.65 2.34 -69.30
CA VAL A 15 24.87 3.34 -70.41
C VAL A 15 23.48 3.72 -70.98
N GLN A 16 22.98 4.96 -70.79
CA GLN A 16 23.07 6.15 -71.68
C GLN A 16 22.33 6.01 -73.03
N ASP A 17 21.27 6.81 -73.27
CA ASP A 17 21.26 7.87 -74.31
C ASP A 17 19.93 8.63 -74.42
N ALA A 18 20.03 9.79 -75.05
CA ALA A 18 19.18 10.97 -75.00
C ALA A 18 18.24 11.17 -76.21
N ASP A 19 17.60 12.35 -76.21
CA ASP A 19 16.84 13.08 -77.25
C ASP A 19 15.32 12.80 -77.38
N ALA A 20 14.43 13.72 -76.98
CA ALA A 20 14.09 15.08 -77.50
C ALA A 20 12.99 15.01 -78.57
N THR A 21 11.77 15.49 -78.33
CA THR A 21 11.24 16.85 -78.65
C THR A 21 9.68 16.71 -78.64
N CYS A 22 8.78 17.68 -78.49
CA CYS A 22 8.73 19.12 -78.23
C CYS A 22 7.24 19.46 -78.14
N THR A 23 6.79 20.36 -77.25
CA THR A 23 5.82 21.42 -77.61
C THR A 23 5.68 22.48 -76.50
N PHE A 24 6.28 23.64 -76.80
CA PHE A 24 5.78 25.02 -76.63
C PHE A 24 5.47 25.64 -75.25
N ARG A 25 6.41 26.53 -74.87
CA ARG A 25 6.30 27.97 -74.47
C ARG A 25 5.39 28.39 -73.30
N ARG A 26 5.69 29.47 -72.56
CA ARG A 26 6.87 30.25 -72.12
C ARG A 26 6.29 31.40 -71.26
N ASP A 27 7.15 32.02 -70.47
CA ASP A 27 7.05 33.32 -69.76
C ASP A 27 6.71 33.18 -68.26
N GLU A 28 7.70 33.25 -67.34
CA GLU A 28 8.42 34.44 -66.82
C GLU A 28 7.51 35.31 -65.92
N GLN A 29 7.88 35.83 -64.75
CA GLN A 29 9.05 35.78 -63.88
C GLN A 29 8.63 36.47 -62.56
N ASP A 30 9.34 36.15 -61.49
CA ASP A 30 9.62 36.98 -60.31
C ASP A 30 8.57 37.35 -59.25
N ALA A 31 9.10 37.22 -58.04
CA ALA A 31 8.50 37.42 -56.75
C ALA A 31 8.52 38.90 -56.34
N SER A 32 7.43 39.36 -55.73
CA SER A 32 7.50 40.40 -54.70
C SER A 32 6.29 40.34 -53.75
N ALA A 33 6.60 40.29 -52.46
CA ALA A 33 5.95 40.94 -51.32
C ALA A 33 4.41 41.03 -51.20
N ALA A 34 4.00 40.54 -50.03
CA ALA A 34 2.98 41.08 -49.11
C ALA A 34 1.53 40.57 -49.20
N ASP A 35 1.19 39.93 -48.08
CA ASP A 35 -0.03 40.10 -47.28
C ASP A 35 -1.21 39.13 -47.51
N HIS A 36 -1.32 38.13 -46.61
CA HIS A 36 -2.60 37.75 -46.02
C HIS A 36 -2.39 36.97 -44.70
N LEU A 37 -2.55 37.71 -43.60
CA LEU A 37 -3.05 37.33 -42.27
C LEU A 37 -2.98 35.84 -41.85
N LYS A 38 -2.02 35.51 -40.98
CA LYS A 38 -2.23 34.51 -39.92
C LYS A 38 -2.66 35.25 -38.65
N ARG A 39 -3.94 35.13 -38.32
CA ARG A 39 -4.53 35.58 -37.06
C ARG A 39 -3.84 34.85 -35.91
N ALA A 40 -3.05 35.56 -35.10
CA ALA A 40 -2.52 35.03 -33.85
C ALA A 40 -3.69 34.71 -32.91
N SER A 41 -3.67 33.53 -32.29
CA SER A 41 -4.58 33.21 -31.19
C SER A 41 -4.21 34.07 -29.98
N PRO A 42 -5.19 34.69 -29.29
CA PRO A 42 -4.91 35.57 -28.16
C PRO A 42 -4.27 34.77 -27.03
N LYS A 43 -3.14 35.24 -26.50
CA LYS A 43 -2.53 34.73 -25.28
C LYS A 43 -3.13 35.48 -24.08
N ALA A 44 -3.32 34.80 -22.95
CA ALA A 44 -3.81 35.43 -21.72
C ALA A 44 -2.92 36.60 -21.22
N SER A 45 -1.69 36.71 -21.75
CA SER A 45 -0.78 37.85 -21.56
C SER A 45 -1.31 39.18 -22.10
N ASP A 46 -2.27 39.17 -23.02
CA ASP A 46 -2.74 40.38 -23.71
C ASP A 46 -3.89 41.08 -22.96
N ALA A 47 -4.32 40.54 -21.80
CA ALA A 47 -5.47 41.01 -21.04
C ALA A 47 -5.15 42.04 -19.95
N LEU A 48 -3.88 42.28 -19.61
CA LEU A 48 -3.49 43.19 -18.51
C LEU A 48 -2.26 44.05 -18.87
N PRO A 49 -2.27 45.37 -18.60
CA PRO A 49 -1.22 46.30 -19.02
C PRO A 49 0.03 46.27 -18.12
N LEU A 50 0.30 45.18 -17.40
CA LEU A 50 1.37 45.09 -16.39
C LEU A 50 2.27 43.86 -16.63
N PRO A 51 3.57 43.93 -16.27
CA PRO A 51 4.49 42.80 -16.42
C PRO A 51 4.00 41.55 -15.66
N LEU A 52 3.98 40.38 -16.33
CA LEU A 52 3.40 39.13 -15.81
C LEU A 52 3.99 38.68 -14.47
N TYR A 53 5.30 38.90 -14.25
CA TYR A 53 5.93 38.57 -12.97
C TYR A 53 5.34 39.41 -11.82
N LEU A 54 4.99 40.66 -12.08
CA LEU A 54 4.43 41.57 -11.10
C LEU A 54 2.99 41.20 -10.77
N THR A 55 2.15 40.92 -11.78
CA THR A 55 0.76 40.50 -11.55
C THR A 55 0.71 39.16 -10.82
N ASN A 56 1.56 38.19 -11.18
CA ASN A 56 1.63 36.91 -10.49
C ASN A 56 2.07 37.07 -9.03
N THR A 57 3.09 37.88 -8.76
CA THR A 57 3.53 38.14 -7.39
C THR A 57 2.41 38.77 -6.56
N ILE A 58 1.65 39.72 -7.13
CA ILE A 58 0.51 40.36 -6.47
C ILE A 58 -0.59 39.35 -6.17
N PHE A 59 -1.03 38.55 -7.16
CA PHE A 59 -2.14 37.61 -6.94
C PHE A 59 -1.77 36.44 -6.04
N PHE A 60 -0.52 35.97 -6.07
CA PHE A 60 -0.03 34.96 -5.12
C PHE A 60 0.01 35.49 -3.69
N THR A 61 0.59 36.68 -3.48
CA THR A 61 0.66 37.28 -2.15
C THR A 61 -0.74 37.63 -1.62
N LEU A 62 -1.64 38.12 -2.47
CA LEU A 62 -3.03 38.37 -2.12
C LEU A 62 -3.77 37.07 -1.75
N PHE A 63 -3.61 35.99 -2.53
CA PHE A 63 -4.26 34.70 -2.26
C PHE A 63 -3.86 34.16 -0.88
N PHE A 64 -2.56 34.07 -0.60
CA PHE A 64 -2.07 33.50 0.66
C PHE A 64 -2.34 34.38 1.87
N SER A 65 -2.22 35.71 1.73
CA SER A 65 -2.50 36.64 2.84
C SER A 65 -3.98 36.64 3.23
N VAL A 66 -4.87 36.61 2.24
CA VAL A 66 -6.32 36.62 2.47
C VAL A 66 -6.81 35.25 2.96
N ALA A 67 -6.27 34.15 2.43
CA ALA A 67 -6.54 32.80 2.95
C ALA A 67 -6.12 32.67 4.42
N TYR A 68 -4.93 33.17 4.76
CA TYR A 68 -4.43 33.19 6.13
C TYR A 68 -5.34 34.01 7.07
N TYR A 69 -5.77 35.20 6.62
CA TYR A 69 -6.70 36.04 7.37
C TYR A 69 -8.04 35.32 7.64
N LEU A 70 -8.63 34.67 6.63
CA LEU A 70 -9.91 33.95 6.77
C LEU A 70 -9.77 32.75 7.70
N LEU A 71 -8.69 31.98 7.61
CA LEU A 71 -8.42 30.86 8.51
C LEU A 71 -8.27 31.33 9.96
N HIS A 72 -7.58 32.45 10.19
CA HIS A 72 -7.46 33.01 11.54
C HIS A 72 -8.82 33.46 12.09
N ARG A 73 -9.63 34.14 11.27
CA ARG A 73 -10.97 34.61 11.66
C ARG A 73 -11.93 33.47 11.94
N TRP A 74 -11.93 32.42 11.13
CA TRP A 74 -12.75 31.24 11.37
C TRP A 74 -12.32 30.49 12.62
N ARG A 75 -11.02 30.40 12.89
CA ARG A 75 -10.50 29.85 14.16
C ARG A 75 -10.98 30.65 15.36
N ASP A 76 -10.93 31.99 15.30
CA ASP A 76 -11.42 32.86 16.37
C ASP A 76 -12.93 32.71 16.57
N LYS A 77 -13.70 32.55 15.49
CA LYS A 77 -15.16 32.32 15.57
C LYS A 77 -15.51 30.98 16.19
N ILE A 78 -14.77 29.92 15.87
CA ILE A 78 -14.93 28.60 16.48
C ILE A 78 -14.64 28.69 17.98
N ARG A 79 -13.59 29.43 18.37
CA ARG A 79 -13.19 29.61 19.77
C ARG A 79 -14.22 30.39 20.58
N ASN A 80 -14.89 31.37 19.96
CA ASN A 80 -15.88 32.22 20.62
C ASN A 80 -17.34 31.79 20.37
N SER A 81 -17.55 30.59 19.79
CA SER A 81 -18.87 30.01 19.48
C SER A 81 -19.79 30.90 18.63
N THR A 82 -19.22 31.84 17.87
CA THR A 82 -19.97 32.63 16.89
C THR A 82 -20.24 31.80 15.63
N PRO A 83 -21.48 31.75 15.12
CA PRO A 83 -21.80 30.95 13.94
C PRO A 83 -21.01 31.39 12.70
N LEU A 84 -20.43 30.42 11.98
CA LEU A 84 -19.56 30.66 10.81
C LEU A 84 -20.29 31.35 9.64
N HIS A 85 -21.62 31.25 9.57
CA HIS A 85 -22.44 31.89 8.54
C HIS A 85 -22.65 33.40 8.78
N VAL A 86 -22.30 33.93 9.96
CA VAL A 86 -22.37 35.36 10.24
C VAL A 86 -21.08 36.00 9.76
N VAL A 87 -21.08 36.58 8.57
CA VAL A 87 -19.87 37.11 7.89
C VAL A 87 -19.81 38.63 8.02
N THR A 88 -18.67 39.19 8.46
CA THR A 88 -18.47 40.64 8.53
C THR A 88 -18.10 41.22 7.16
N LEU A 89 -18.23 42.54 6.99
CA LEU A 89 -17.85 43.21 5.74
C LEU A 89 -16.39 42.95 5.34
N SER A 90 -15.47 42.85 6.31
CA SER A 90 -14.06 42.53 6.04
C SER A 90 -13.86 41.08 5.59
N GLU A 91 -14.66 40.15 6.08
CA GLU A 91 -14.63 38.75 5.67
C GLU A 91 -15.29 38.54 4.30
N ILE A 92 -16.36 39.30 3.98
CA ILE A 92 -16.95 39.31 2.63
C ILE A 92 -15.91 39.82 1.62
N ALA A 93 -15.25 40.93 1.91
CA ALA A 93 -14.19 41.47 1.04
C ALA A 93 -13.05 40.46 0.86
N ALA A 94 -12.61 39.79 1.94
CA ALA A 94 -11.61 38.74 1.89
C ALA A 94 -12.07 37.54 1.05
N ILE A 95 -13.31 37.06 1.18
CA ILE A 95 -13.82 35.94 0.38
C ILE A 95 -13.85 36.32 -1.11
N VAL A 96 -14.29 37.53 -1.45
CA VAL A 96 -14.31 38.01 -2.83
C VAL A 96 -12.89 38.13 -3.39
N SER A 97 -11.95 38.69 -2.63
CA SER A 97 -10.53 38.78 -3.04
C SER A 97 -9.87 37.40 -3.19
N LEU A 98 -10.24 36.43 -2.34
CA LEU A 98 -9.76 35.06 -2.43
C LEU A 98 -10.29 34.38 -3.70
N MET A 99 -11.58 34.54 -4.01
CA MET A 99 -12.17 34.01 -5.25
C MET A 99 -11.55 34.65 -6.49
N ALA A 100 -11.38 35.97 -6.51
CA ALA A 100 -10.77 36.68 -7.63
C ALA A 100 -9.31 36.25 -7.87
N SER A 101 -8.51 36.13 -6.81
CA SER A 101 -7.12 35.66 -6.91
C SER A 101 -7.03 34.17 -7.30
N PHE A 102 -7.96 33.33 -6.80
CA PHE A 102 -8.03 31.93 -7.19
C PHE A 102 -8.39 31.75 -8.67
N ILE A 103 -9.38 32.49 -9.18
CA ILE A 103 -9.76 32.46 -10.61
C ILE A 103 -8.58 32.90 -11.49
N TYR A 104 -7.85 33.95 -11.08
CA TYR A 104 -6.65 34.40 -11.78
C TYR A 104 -5.57 33.30 -11.81
N LEU A 105 -5.26 32.68 -10.67
CA LEU A 105 -4.24 31.62 -10.58
C LEU A 105 -4.66 30.36 -11.36
N LEU A 106 -5.94 30.00 -11.32
CA LEU A 106 -6.46 28.87 -12.11
C LEU A 106 -6.42 29.16 -13.62
N GLY A 107 -6.71 30.39 -14.04
CA GLY A 107 -6.57 30.81 -15.44
C GLY A 107 -5.12 30.83 -15.91
N PHE A 108 -4.19 31.27 -15.05
CA PHE A 108 -2.77 31.35 -15.38
C PHE A 108 -2.09 29.97 -15.41
N PHE A 109 -2.26 29.14 -14.38
CA PHE A 109 -1.65 27.80 -14.32
C PHE A 109 -2.45 26.72 -15.07
N GLY A 110 -3.77 26.91 -15.21
CA GLY A 110 -4.64 25.95 -15.90
C GLY A 110 -4.44 25.90 -17.40
N ILE A 111 -4.03 27.01 -18.03
CA ILE A 111 -3.77 27.05 -19.48
C ILE A 111 -2.49 26.28 -19.83
N ASP A 112 -1.43 26.37 -19.03
CA ASP A 112 -0.20 25.57 -19.21
C ASP A 112 -0.44 24.07 -18.98
N PHE A 113 -1.34 23.71 -18.05
CA PHE A 113 -1.73 22.32 -17.79
C PHE A 113 -2.54 21.72 -18.95
N VAL A 114 -3.38 22.50 -19.63
CA VAL A 114 -4.16 22.04 -20.79
C VAL A 114 -3.31 22.05 -22.08
N GLN A 115 -2.43 23.03 -22.26
CA GLN A 115 -1.51 23.07 -23.42
C GLN A 115 -0.46 21.95 -23.39
N SER A 116 0.04 21.57 -22.21
CA SER A 116 0.95 20.42 -22.05
C SER A 116 0.29 19.06 -22.35
N PHE A 117 -1.05 18.98 -22.29
CA PHE A 117 -1.81 17.81 -22.69
C PHE A 117 -2.06 17.75 -24.22
N ILE A 118 -2.22 18.90 -24.87
CA ILE A 118 -2.46 19.00 -26.33
C ILE A 118 -1.14 18.93 -27.13
N ALA A 119 -0.03 19.45 -26.59
CA ALA A 119 1.28 19.43 -27.25
C ALA A 119 1.94 18.03 -27.28
N ARG A 120 1.38 17.02 -26.59
CA ARG A 120 1.83 15.61 -26.66
C ARG A 120 1.36 14.88 -27.93
N SER A 121 0.75 15.58 -28.89
CA SER A 121 0.24 15.01 -30.14
C SER A 121 0.85 15.68 -31.38
N SER A 122 2.18 15.73 -31.49
CA SER A 122 2.88 15.84 -32.79
C SER A 122 4.38 15.52 -32.61
N PRO A 123 5.01 14.75 -33.50
CA PRO A 123 6.44 14.49 -33.48
C PRO A 123 7.18 15.59 -34.25
N ASP A 124 8.13 16.25 -33.59
CA ASP A 124 9.37 16.84 -34.13
C ASP A 124 9.75 18.11 -33.36
N ALA A 125 10.84 18.00 -32.59
CA ALA A 125 11.86 19.04 -32.40
C ALA A 125 12.74 18.63 -31.21
N TRP A 126 13.90 18.04 -31.50
CA TRP A 126 15.06 18.07 -30.64
C TRP A 126 16.00 19.16 -31.15
N ASP A 127 16.73 19.77 -30.21
CA ASP A 127 18.13 20.24 -30.32
C ASP A 127 18.45 21.73 -30.12
N LEU A 128 19.53 21.87 -29.32
CA LEU A 128 20.44 22.99 -29.01
C LEU A 128 19.98 24.09 -28.00
N GLU A 129 20.79 24.53 -27.04
CA GLU A 129 22.13 24.13 -26.56
C GLU A 129 22.44 24.81 -25.20
N ASP A 130 23.53 24.35 -24.60
CA ASP A 130 24.14 24.60 -23.30
C ASP A 130 24.44 26.06 -22.89
N GLU A 131 24.48 26.29 -21.57
CA GLU A 131 25.66 26.85 -20.86
C GLU A 131 25.39 26.85 -19.35
N ILE A 132 26.22 26.14 -18.56
CA ILE A 132 26.85 26.67 -17.34
C ILE A 132 27.98 25.72 -16.95
N ASP A 133 29.14 26.34 -16.88
CA ASP A 133 30.45 25.76 -16.72
C ASP A 133 30.70 25.22 -15.30
N ARG A 134 31.66 24.30 -15.27
CA ARG A 134 32.27 23.67 -14.11
C ARG A 134 33.01 24.72 -13.27
N THR A 135 32.93 24.62 -11.95
CA THR A 135 34.15 24.72 -11.13
C THR A 135 34.01 24.03 -9.77
N LEU A 136 35.07 23.31 -9.42
CA LEU A 136 35.51 22.87 -8.08
C LEU A 136 35.08 21.49 -7.56
N LEU A 137 35.98 20.56 -7.86
CA LEU A 137 36.26 19.30 -7.18
C LEU A 137 36.71 19.52 -5.72
N ILE A 138 36.24 18.60 -4.87
CA ILE A 138 36.98 17.85 -3.82
C ILE A 138 37.92 18.67 -2.92
N ASP A 139 37.57 18.80 -1.63
CA ASP A 139 38.53 18.41 -0.59
C ASP A 139 37.90 17.99 0.74
N ASN A 140 38.70 17.22 1.46
CA ASN A 140 38.47 16.34 2.59
C ASN A 140 38.00 16.98 3.91
N ASN A 141 37.20 16.19 4.63
CA ASN A 141 37.45 15.77 6.02
C ASN A 141 37.86 16.85 7.03
N ARG A 142 36.88 17.51 7.68
CA ARG A 142 37.01 17.98 9.08
C ARG A 142 35.69 17.83 9.82
N TYR A 143 35.72 16.97 10.84
CA TYR A 143 34.75 16.96 11.94
C TYR A 143 34.68 18.36 12.56
N ALA A 144 33.51 18.98 12.50
CA ALA A 144 33.15 20.12 13.33
C ALA A 144 31.87 19.75 14.08
N ALA A 145 31.95 19.78 15.42
CA ALA A 145 30.85 19.51 16.33
C ALA A 145 29.64 20.41 16.02
N PRO A 146 28.39 19.91 16.13
CA PRO A 146 27.23 20.77 15.99
C PRO A 146 27.17 21.73 17.17
N ARG A 147 27.19 23.02 16.85
CA ARG A 147 26.87 24.12 17.76
C ARG A 147 25.49 23.91 18.36
N SER A 148 25.38 24.21 19.64
CA SER A 148 24.19 24.12 20.49
C SER A 148 22.93 24.66 19.81
N ALA A 149 22.10 23.76 19.30
CA ALA A 149 20.70 24.04 19.06
C ALA A 149 20.02 24.15 20.42
N SER A 150 19.41 25.30 20.68
CA SER A 150 18.59 25.56 21.87
C SER A 150 17.61 24.40 22.07
N ALA A 151 17.65 23.79 23.25
CA ALA A 151 16.80 22.67 23.62
C ALA A 151 15.34 23.07 23.45
N VAL A 152 14.64 22.45 22.50
CA VAL A 152 13.18 22.42 22.51
C VAL A 152 12.79 21.72 23.81
N ALA A 153 12.24 22.49 24.76
CA ALA A 153 11.80 21.96 26.03
C ALA A 153 10.78 20.85 25.78
N LEU A 154 11.08 19.63 26.26
CA LEU A 154 10.12 18.55 26.37
C LEU A 154 8.87 19.10 27.09
N PRO A 155 7.65 18.78 26.63
CA PRO A 155 6.44 19.17 27.33
C PRO A 155 6.57 18.73 28.79
N SER A 156 6.30 19.67 29.69
CA SER A 156 6.41 19.54 31.14
C SER A 156 5.90 18.17 31.58
N LYS A 157 6.65 17.47 32.45
CA LYS A 157 6.21 16.24 33.10
C LYS A 157 4.89 16.53 33.79
N VAL A 158 3.76 16.22 33.15
CA VAL A 158 2.46 16.16 33.81
C VAL A 158 2.54 14.89 34.66
N VAL A 159 2.99 15.09 35.89
CA VAL A 159 3.04 14.07 36.91
C VAL A 159 1.62 13.95 37.44
N ASP A 160 0.87 12.96 36.97
CA ASP A 160 -0.02 12.29 37.91
C ASP A 160 0.88 11.45 38.80
N ALA A 161 1.07 11.93 40.02
CA ALA A 161 1.91 11.32 41.05
C ALA A 161 1.23 10.09 41.67
N GLU A 162 0.43 9.34 40.90
CA GLU A 162 0.13 7.95 41.23
C GLU A 162 1.39 7.15 40.93
N ALA A 163 2.26 7.20 41.95
CA ALA A 163 3.58 6.65 42.14
C ALA A 163 4.13 5.77 41.01
N LEU A 164 5.34 6.12 40.55
CA LEU A 164 6.36 5.14 40.22
C LEU A 164 6.55 4.23 41.46
N ASN A 165 5.63 3.29 41.67
CA ASN A 165 5.76 2.20 42.62
C ASN A 165 6.80 1.26 42.00
N THR A 166 8.07 1.66 42.11
CA THR A 166 9.20 0.81 41.77
C THR A 166 9.13 -0.39 42.70
N ILE A 167 8.79 -1.55 42.15
CA ILE A 167 8.86 -2.80 42.88
C ILE A 167 10.33 -2.97 43.31
N PRO A 168 10.63 -3.28 44.58
CA PRO A 168 12.00 -3.52 45.01
C PRO A 168 12.61 -4.62 44.13
N LEU A 169 13.61 -4.26 43.34
CA LEU A 169 14.37 -5.20 42.52
C LEU A 169 15.47 -5.84 43.36
N PRO A 170 15.90 -7.08 43.03
CA PRO A 170 17.15 -7.62 43.55
C PRO A 170 18.31 -6.65 43.32
N GLU A 171 19.28 -6.61 44.25
CA GLU A 171 20.41 -5.67 44.21
C GLU A 171 21.20 -5.76 42.89
N GLU A 172 21.40 -6.97 42.37
CA GLU A 172 22.03 -7.19 41.06
C GLU A 172 21.24 -6.54 39.90
N ASP A 173 19.91 -6.62 39.92
CA ASP A 173 19.06 -6.03 38.88
C ASP A 173 19.07 -4.51 38.97
N GLU A 174 19.12 -3.97 40.19
CA GLU A 174 19.23 -2.53 40.44
C GLU A 174 20.53 -1.93 39.87
N GLU A 175 21.65 -2.64 40.00
CA GLU A 175 22.92 -2.24 39.37
C GLU A 175 22.83 -2.26 37.85
N VAL A 176 22.24 -3.32 37.27
CA VAL A 176 22.08 -3.42 35.81
C VAL A 176 21.14 -2.32 35.29
N VAL A 177 20.06 -2.01 35.99
CA VAL A 177 19.18 -0.88 35.65
C VAL A 177 19.96 0.42 35.64
N LYS A 178 20.78 0.71 36.65
CA LYS A 178 21.63 1.91 36.68
C LYS A 178 22.57 1.97 35.49
N MET A 179 23.25 0.87 35.17
CA MET A 179 24.13 0.77 34.00
C MET A 179 23.40 0.96 32.66
N VAL A 180 22.12 0.61 32.57
CA VAL A 180 21.31 0.86 31.36
C VAL A 180 20.88 2.32 31.30
N VAL A 181 20.51 2.92 32.45
CA VAL A 181 20.09 4.33 32.55
C VAL A 181 21.24 5.28 32.26
N ASP A 182 22.45 4.99 32.74
CA ASP A 182 23.64 5.82 32.51
C ASP A 182 24.29 5.58 31.13
N GLY A 183 23.84 4.55 30.39
CA GLY A 183 24.30 4.21 29.04
C GLY A 183 25.53 3.30 28.98
N SER A 184 26.05 2.82 30.12
CA SER A 184 27.18 1.88 30.18
C SER A 184 26.86 0.52 29.56
N VAL A 185 25.59 0.09 29.64
CA VAL A 185 25.09 -1.14 29.00
C VAL A 185 23.97 -0.80 28.01
N PRO A 186 24.14 -1.10 26.71
CA PRO A 186 23.08 -0.86 25.74
C PRO A 186 21.91 -1.82 25.96
N SER A 187 20.69 -1.28 26.00
CA SER A 187 19.47 -2.04 26.32
C SER A 187 19.19 -3.21 25.37
N TYR A 188 19.56 -3.12 24.10
CA TYR A 188 19.37 -4.20 23.12
C TYR A 188 20.26 -5.44 23.39
N SER A 189 21.28 -5.31 24.24
CA SER A 189 22.22 -6.40 24.53
C SER A 189 21.81 -7.25 25.74
N LEU A 190 20.76 -6.85 26.47
CA LEU A 190 20.38 -7.46 27.75
C LEU A 190 20.06 -8.95 27.63
N GLU A 191 19.33 -9.36 26.59
CA GLU A 191 18.99 -10.77 26.34
C GLU A 191 20.25 -11.62 26.21
N SER A 192 21.24 -11.14 25.43
CA SER A 192 22.49 -11.86 25.22
C SER A 192 23.40 -11.89 26.45
N LYS A 193 23.38 -10.85 27.29
CA LYS A 193 24.25 -10.74 28.48
C LYS A 193 23.69 -11.48 29.68
N LEU A 194 22.38 -11.45 29.87
CA LEU A 194 21.72 -12.01 31.04
C LEU A 194 21.31 -13.47 30.84
N GLY A 195 21.16 -13.92 29.59
CA GLY A 195 20.71 -15.29 29.27
C GLY A 195 19.26 -15.57 29.67
N ASP A 196 18.52 -14.56 30.11
CA ASP A 196 17.12 -14.64 30.54
C ASP A 196 16.33 -13.51 29.85
N PRO A 197 15.54 -13.83 28.80
CA PRO A 197 14.74 -12.85 28.07
C PRO A 197 13.69 -12.13 28.91
N LYS A 198 13.10 -12.82 29.90
CA LYS A 198 12.10 -12.23 30.80
C LYS A 198 12.77 -11.24 31.73
N ARG A 199 13.88 -11.62 32.37
CA ARG A 199 14.68 -10.70 33.21
C ARG A 199 15.18 -9.49 32.42
N ALA A 200 15.67 -9.72 31.19
CA ALA A 200 16.10 -8.65 30.29
C ALA A 200 14.97 -7.65 29.99
N ALA A 201 13.76 -8.14 29.70
CA ALA A 201 12.59 -7.31 29.49
C ALA A 201 12.19 -6.54 30.76
N SER A 202 12.28 -7.15 31.95
CA SER A 202 12.00 -6.52 33.24
C SER A 202 12.96 -5.35 33.53
N ILE A 203 14.27 -5.59 33.41
CA ILE A 203 15.31 -4.56 33.60
C ILE A 203 15.12 -3.43 32.61
N ARG A 204 14.86 -3.74 31.33
CA ARG A 204 14.58 -2.72 30.31
C ARG A 204 13.34 -1.90 30.66
N ARG A 205 12.27 -2.57 31.09
CA ARG A 205 11.01 -1.95 31.49
C ARG A 205 11.24 -0.95 32.63
N GLU A 206 12.01 -1.33 33.64
CA GLU A 206 12.35 -0.43 34.76
C GLU A 206 13.26 0.72 34.34
N ALA A 207 14.34 0.44 33.59
CA ALA A 207 15.23 1.48 33.07
C ALA A 207 14.47 2.52 32.23
N LEU A 208 13.51 2.07 31.41
CA LEU A 208 12.65 2.95 30.62
C LEU A 208 11.81 3.87 31.51
N GLN A 209 11.21 3.36 32.60
CA GLN A 209 10.44 4.18 33.54
C GLN A 209 11.30 5.26 34.20
N ARG A 210 12.52 4.90 34.63
CA ARG A 210 13.46 5.85 35.27
C ARG A 210 13.95 6.92 34.32
N THR A 211 14.37 6.53 33.12
CA THR A 211 14.86 7.46 32.09
C THR A 211 13.78 8.42 31.62
N THR A 212 12.55 7.95 31.45
CA THR A 212 11.44 8.80 30.97
C THR A 212 10.73 9.56 32.10
N GLY A 213 10.83 9.09 33.34
CA GLY A 213 10.04 9.56 34.47
C GLY A 213 8.53 9.30 34.29
N ARG A 214 8.14 8.34 33.43
CA ARG A 214 6.74 8.00 33.15
C ARG A 214 6.48 6.54 33.51
N SER A 215 5.37 6.30 34.21
CA SER A 215 4.91 4.95 34.53
C SER A 215 4.40 4.26 33.27
N ILE A 216 4.69 2.96 33.15
CA ILE A 216 4.07 2.05 32.16
C ILE A 216 3.19 1.01 32.85
N HIS A 217 2.76 1.30 34.07
CA HIS A 217 1.72 0.56 34.78
C HIS A 217 0.46 0.42 33.88
N GLY A 218 -0.09 -0.78 33.81
CA GLY A 218 -1.19 -1.11 32.91
C GLY A 218 -0.77 -1.76 31.59
N LEU A 219 0.50 -1.71 31.20
CA LEU A 219 1.05 -2.58 30.14
C LEU A 219 1.45 -3.94 30.76
N PRO A 220 0.74 -5.04 30.46
CA PRO A 220 1.04 -6.36 31.02
C PRO A 220 2.47 -6.83 30.73
N PHE A 221 2.98 -7.64 31.66
CA PHE A 221 4.34 -8.19 31.63
C PHE A 221 4.34 -9.69 31.96
N GLU A 222 3.63 -10.07 33.02
CA GLU A 222 3.51 -11.47 33.41
C GLU A 222 2.64 -12.30 32.45
N GLY A 223 2.87 -13.61 32.43
CA GLY A 223 2.10 -14.57 31.63
C GLY A 223 2.45 -14.61 30.14
N PHE A 224 3.56 -13.99 29.72
CA PHE A 224 4.05 -14.02 28.35
C PHE A 224 5.36 -14.82 28.23
N ASP A 225 5.45 -15.65 27.21
CA ASP A 225 6.66 -16.39 26.87
C ASP A 225 7.61 -15.51 26.06
N TYR A 226 8.53 -14.82 26.76
CA TYR A 226 9.53 -13.96 26.14
C TYR A 226 10.59 -14.71 25.32
N GLU A 227 10.76 -16.01 25.54
CA GLU A 227 11.68 -16.82 24.74
C GLU A 227 11.12 -17.02 23.33
N SER A 228 9.80 -17.19 23.20
CA SER A 228 9.12 -17.39 21.90
C SER A 228 9.25 -16.23 20.90
N ILE A 229 9.55 -15.01 21.36
CA ILE A 229 9.71 -13.83 20.49
C ILE A 229 11.16 -13.52 20.14
N LEU A 230 12.12 -14.09 20.88
CA LEU A 230 13.54 -13.74 20.78
C LEU A 230 14.09 -14.06 19.38
N GLY A 231 14.61 -13.04 18.70
CA GLY A 231 15.21 -13.17 17.37
C GLY A 231 14.22 -13.50 16.26
N GLN A 232 12.90 -13.39 16.51
CA GLN A 232 11.87 -13.84 15.58
C GLN A 232 10.70 -12.84 15.43
N CYS A 233 10.16 -12.32 16.52
CA CYS A 233 8.91 -11.52 16.48
C CYS A 233 9.07 -10.07 16.93
N CYS A 234 9.92 -9.78 17.92
CA CYS A 234 10.07 -8.44 18.47
C CYS A 234 11.42 -8.27 19.17
N GLU A 235 12.06 -7.14 18.94
CA GLU A 235 13.27 -6.71 19.65
C GLU A 235 12.91 -5.80 20.83
N MET A 236 13.77 -5.82 21.86
CA MET A 236 13.67 -4.93 23.02
C MET A 236 12.29 -4.91 23.72
N PRO A 237 11.70 -6.07 24.05
CA PRO A 237 10.38 -6.11 24.68
C PRO A 237 10.37 -5.45 26.07
N VAL A 238 9.25 -4.79 26.41
CA VAL A 238 8.96 -4.17 27.73
C VAL A 238 7.61 -4.61 28.32
N GLY A 239 6.94 -5.55 27.66
CA GLY A 239 5.56 -5.96 27.92
C GLY A 239 4.87 -6.38 26.62
N TYR A 240 3.55 -6.51 26.67
CA TYR A 240 2.73 -6.83 25.51
C TYR A 240 1.38 -6.13 25.59
N VAL A 241 0.74 -5.88 24.44
CA VAL A 241 -0.61 -5.28 24.37
C VAL A 241 -1.65 -6.39 24.25
N GLN A 242 -2.73 -6.27 25.04
CA GLN A 242 -3.88 -7.16 24.94
C GLN A 242 -4.92 -6.58 23.98
N ILE A 243 -5.33 -7.37 22.97
CA ILE A 243 -6.40 -7.03 22.05
C ILE A 243 -7.55 -8.04 22.26
N PRO A 244 -8.80 -7.59 22.49
CA PRO A 244 -9.93 -8.51 22.64
C PRO A 244 -10.12 -9.37 21.40
N VAL A 245 -10.34 -10.68 21.60
CA VAL A 245 -10.67 -11.62 20.52
C VAL A 245 -12.13 -12.02 20.64
N GLY A 246 -12.93 -11.66 19.63
CA GLY A 246 -14.30 -12.12 19.45
C GLY A 246 -14.39 -13.22 18.40
N ILE A 247 -15.56 -13.85 18.32
CA ILE A 247 -15.86 -14.94 17.40
C ILE A 247 -17.04 -14.56 16.51
N ALA A 248 -16.92 -14.78 15.20
CA ALA A 248 -18.01 -14.70 14.24
C ALA A 248 -18.24 -16.05 13.55
N GLY A 249 -19.49 -16.53 13.51
CA GLY A 249 -19.82 -17.78 12.83
C GLY A 249 -21.09 -18.49 13.32
N PRO A 250 -21.36 -19.70 12.80
CA PRO A 250 -20.55 -20.40 11.80
C PRO A 250 -20.61 -19.71 10.43
N LEU A 251 -19.45 -19.56 9.77
CA LEU A 251 -19.34 -19.25 8.35
C LEU A 251 -19.39 -20.57 7.58
N LEU A 252 -20.49 -20.84 6.88
CA LEU A 252 -20.60 -21.99 5.98
C LEU A 252 -19.94 -21.64 4.64
N LEU A 253 -18.77 -22.23 4.39
CA LEU A 253 -17.93 -21.96 3.21
C LEU A 253 -17.45 -23.29 2.62
N ASP A 254 -17.70 -23.50 1.33
CA ASP A 254 -17.28 -24.71 0.59
C ASP A 254 -17.77 -26.02 1.24
N GLY A 255 -18.94 -25.97 1.89
CA GLY A 255 -19.53 -27.10 2.60
C GLY A 255 -19.01 -27.34 4.03
N PHE A 256 -18.10 -26.50 4.52
CA PHE A 256 -17.54 -26.59 5.88
C PHE A 256 -17.94 -25.38 6.73
N GLU A 257 -18.06 -25.59 8.05
CA GLU A 257 -18.39 -24.54 8.99
C GLU A 257 -17.14 -24.03 9.71
N TYR A 258 -16.91 -22.72 9.66
CA TYR A 258 -15.78 -22.08 10.33
C TYR A 258 -16.25 -21.11 11.42
N THR A 259 -15.58 -21.17 12.56
CA THR A 259 -15.75 -20.24 13.68
C THR A 259 -14.59 -19.25 13.64
N VAL A 260 -14.83 -18.03 13.14
CA VAL A 260 -13.78 -17.10 12.74
C VAL A 260 -13.33 -16.24 13.93
N PRO A 261 -12.07 -16.32 14.38
CA PRO A 261 -11.53 -15.45 15.42
C PRO A 261 -11.19 -14.07 14.86
N MET A 262 -11.58 -13.02 15.58
CA MET A 262 -11.41 -11.62 15.20
C MET A 262 -10.88 -10.81 16.37
N ALA A 263 -9.63 -10.35 16.28
CA ALA A 263 -9.00 -9.50 17.29
C ALA A 263 -9.24 -8.03 16.95
N THR A 264 -10.02 -7.31 17.76
CA THR A 264 -10.38 -5.93 17.47
C THR A 264 -10.78 -5.16 18.72
N THR A 265 -10.60 -3.84 18.66
CA THR A 265 -11.15 -2.87 19.63
C THR A 265 -12.32 -2.09 19.06
N GLU A 266 -12.69 -2.31 17.79
CA GLU A 266 -13.83 -1.65 17.16
C GLU A 266 -15.15 -2.33 17.56
N GLY A 267 -15.99 -1.60 18.29
CA GLY A 267 -17.35 -2.05 18.62
C GLY A 267 -18.20 -2.27 17.37
N CYS A 268 -19.14 -3.21 17.43
CA CYS A 268 -19.95 -3.74 16.32
C CYS A 268 -19.24 -4.65 15.31
N LEU A 269 -17.92 -4.62 15.15
CA LEU A 269 -17.27 -5.31 14.03
C LEU A 269 -17.56 -6.82 14.02
N VAL A 270 -17.29 -7.50 15.14
CA VAL A 270 -17.54 -8.95 15.28
C VAL A 270 -19.02 -9.28 15.15
N ALA A 271 -19.90 -8.49 15.79
CA ALA A 271 -21.34 -8.70 15.74
C ALA A 271 -21.92 -8.51 14.32
N SER A 272 -21.44 -7.52 13.57
CA SER A 272 -21.81 -7.27 12.18
C SER A 272 -21.35 -8.43 11.29
N THR A 273 -20.10 -8.86 11.42
CA THR A 273 -19.56 -9.99 10.67
C THR A 273 -20.36 -11.27 10.96
N ASN A 274 -20.69 -11.52 12.23
CA ASN A 274 -21.53 -12.63 12.66
C ASN A 274 -22.94 -12.61 12.04
N ARG A 275 -23.54 -11.42 11.91
CA ARG A 275 -24.83 -11.25 11.20
C ARG A 275 -24.70 -11.59 9.71
N GLY A 276 -23.59 -11.23 9.09
CA GLY A 276 -23.24 -11.63 7.72
C GLY A 276 -23.13 -13.14 7.57
N CYS A 277 -22.37 -13.80 8.46
CA CYS A 277 -22.26 -15.26 8.48
C CYS A 277 -23.63 -15.93 8.60
N LYS A 278 -24.50 -15.42 9.49
CA LYS A 278 -25.88 -15.91 9.64
C LYS A 278 -26.70 -15.81 8.35
N ALA A 279 -26.56 -14.71 7.60
CA ALA A 279 -27.29 -14.53 6.34
C ALA A 279 -26.80 -15.48 5.25
N ILE A 280 -25.49 -15.66 5.13
CA ILE A 280 -24.87 -16.64 4.22
C ILE A 280 -25.31 -18.06 4.58
N TYR A 281 -25.20 -18.44 5.84
CA TYR A 281 -25.59 -19.76 6.34
C TYR A 281 -27.05 -20.08 6.04
N ALA A 282 -27.97 -19.16 6.38
CA ALA A 282 -29.41 -19.34 6.13
C ALA A 282 -29.77 -19.44 4.64
N SER A 283 -28.86 -19.04 3.75
CA SER A 283 -29.06 -19.09 2.30
C SER A 283 -28.35 -20.27 1.62
N GLY A 284 -27.67 -21.14 2.37
CA GLY A 284 -27.02 -22.35 1.85
C GLY A 284 -25.49 -22.30 1.82
N GLY A 285 -24.89 -21.23 2.34
CA GLY A 285 -23.43 -21.09 2.39
C GLY A 285 -22.84 -20.25 1.25
N ALA A 286 -21.53 -20.05 1.32
CA ALA A 286 -20.73 -19.41 0.30
C ALA A 286 -19.81 -20.42 -0.39
N THR A 287 -19.34 -20.07 -1.58
CA THR A 287 -18.35 -20.84 -2.34
C THR A 287 -17.14 -19.97 -2.64
N SER A 288 -15.94 -20.53 -2.53
CA SER A 288 -14.69 -19.85 -2.84
C SER A 288 -13.83 -20.56 -3.88
N MET A 289 -13.10 -19.75 -4.64
CA MET A 289 -12.17 -20.22 -5.66
C MET A 289 -10.84 -19.50 -5.47
N LEU A 290 -9.78 -20.28 -5.25
CA LEU A 290 -8.41 -19.79 -5.29
C LEU A 290 -7.91 -19.77 -6.74
N LEU A 291 -7.59 -18.58 -7.24
CA LEU A 291 -7.17 -18.35 -8.63
C LEU A 291 -5.64 -18.34 -8.79
N LYS A 292 -4.91 -17.93 -7.75
CA LYS A 292 -3.44 -17.83 -7.77
C LYS A 292 -2.85 -17.99 -6.37
N ASP A 293 -1.67 -18.57 -6.27
CA ASP A 293 -0.87 -18.71 -5.04
C ASP A 293 0.60 -18.46 -5.38
N GLY A 294 1.09 -17.25 -5.13
CA GLY A 294 2.45 -16.84 -5.45
C GLY A 294 2.86 -15.55 -4.75
N MET A 295 3.79 -15.65 -3.81
CA MET A 295 4.43 -14.49 -3.17
C MET A 295 5.49 -13.90 -4.11
N THR A 296 5.71 -12.59 -4.00
CA THR A 296 6.61 -11.86 -4.91
C THR A 296 7.73 -11.13 -4.21
N ARG A 297 8.87 -11.04 -4.89
CA ARG A 297 9.99 -10.15 -4.57
C ARG A 297 10.49 -9.54 -5.87
N ALA A 298 10.82 -8.26 -5.83
CA ALA A 298 11.26 -7.54 -7.01
C ALA A 298 12.51 -6.71 -6.73
N PRO A 299 13.72 -7.21 -7.00
CA PRO A 299 14.94 -6.41 -6.97
C PRO A 299 14.92 -5.34 -8.06
N VAL A 300 15.72 -4.31 -7.82
CA VAL A 300 16.09 -3.32 -8.81
C VAL A 300 17.58 -3.45 -9.09
N VAL A 301 17.92 -3.60 -10.37
CA VAL A 301 19.30 -3.67 -10.86
C VAL A 301 19.54 -2.58 -11.89
N ARG A 302 20.81 -2.19 -12.08
CA ARG A 302 21.20 -1.11 -12.98
C ARG A 302 22.36 -1.54 -13.88
N PHE A 303 22.37 -1.00 -15.08
CA PHE A 303 23.45 -1.17 -16.06
C PHE A 303 23.98 0.18 -16.57
N GLY A 304 25.05 0.12 -17.38
CA GLY A 304 25.60 1.30 -18.05
C GLY A 304 24.67 1.93 -19.09
N SER A 305 23.74 1.16 -19.67
CA SER A 305 22.80 1.64 -20.69
C SER A 305 21.44 0.92 -20.64
N ALA A 306 20.41 1.54 -21.22
CA ALA A 306 19.09 0.92 -21.38
C ALA A 306 19.13 -0.33 -22.29
N LYS A 307 19.99 -0.33 -23.31
CA LYS A 307 20.22 -1.51 -24.17
C LYS A 307 20.67 -2.70 -23.33
N ARG A 308 21.68 -2.50 -22.48
CA ARG A 308 22.23 -3.56 -21.64
C ARG A 308 21.24 -4.07 -20.59
N ALA A 309 20.45 -3.17 -19.98
CA ALA A 309 19.34 -3.58 -19.11
C ALA A 309 18.28 -4.41 -19.86
N SER A 310 18.04 -4.09 -21.14
CA SER A 310 17.12 -4.85 -22.00
C SER A 310 17.64 -6.24 -22.34
N GLU A 311 18.95 -6.41 -22.51
CA GLU A 311 19.57 -7.72 -22.71
C GLU A 311 19.29 -8.65 -21.51
N LEU A 312 19.40 -8.16 -20.27
CA LEU A 312 19.03 -8.95 -19.09
C LEU A 312 17.51 -9.23 -19.04
N LYS A 313 16.65 -8.26 -19.39
CA LYS A 313 15.21 -8.49 -19.49
C LYS A 313 14.88 -9.65 -20.44
N PHE A 314 15.43 -9.61 -21.65
CA PHE A 314 15.18 -10.64 -22.65
C PHE A 314 15.71 -12.00 -22.19
N PHE A 315 16.88 -12.04 -21.55
CA PHE A 315 17.42 -13.26 -20.97
C PHE A 315 16.49 -13.86 -19.90
N LEU A 316 15.99 -13.04 -18.97
CA LEU A 316 15.15 -13.48 -17.85
C LEU A 316 13.74 -13.92 -18.25
N GLU A 317 13.20 -13.35 -19.34
CA GLU A 317 11.85 -13.66 -19.85
C GLU A 317 11.85 -14.68 -20.99
N ASP A 318 13.02 -15.11 -21.46
CA ASP A 318 13.15 -16.20 -22.43
C ASP A 318 12.77 -17.54 -21.77
N PRO A 319 11.73 -18.24 -22.27
CA PRO A 319 11.33 -19.54 -21.73
C PRO A 319 12.45 -20.59 -21.69
N SER A 320 13.43 -20.51 -22.61
CA SER A 320 14.55 -21.46 -22.66
C SER A 320 15.50 -21.34 -21.45
N ASN A 321 15.52 -20.19 -20.78
CA ASN A 321 16.37 -19.94 -19.61
C ASN A 321 15.63 -20.21 -18.27
N PHE A 322 14.31 -20.31 -18.29
CA PHE A 322 13.50 -20.37 -17.07
C PHE A 322 13.86 -21.56 -16.19
N ASP A 323 14.06 -22.74 -16.75
CA ASP A 323 14.39 -23.95 -15.97
C ASP A 323 15.70 -23.81 -15.21
N THR A 324 16.72 -23.24 -15.83
CA THR A 324 18.01 -22.95 -15.19
C THR A 324 17.84 -21.97 -14.02
N LEU A 325 17.12 -20.87 -14.26
CA LEU A 325 16.83 -19.86 -13.23
C LEU A 325 16.01 -20.45 -12.08
N ALA A 326 15.03 -21.31 -12.39
CA ALA A 326 14.22 -22.01 -11.42
C ALA A 326 15.06 -22.97 -10.58
N VAL A 327 15.99 -23.73 -11.17
CA VAL A 327 16.92 -24.60 -10.41
C VAL A 327 17.75 -23.77 -9.43
N VAL A 328 18.31 -22.65 -9.86
CA VAL A 328 19.11 -21.76 -8.99
C VAL A 328 18.26 -21.18 -7.86
N PHE A 329 17.07 -20.67 -8.18
CA PHE A 329 16.14 -20.10 -7.21
C PHE A 329 15.68 -21.15 -6.18
N ASN A 330 15.26 -22.33 -6.65
CA ASN A 330 14.64 -23.36 -5.83
C ASN A 330 15.63 -24.04 -4.86
N ARG A 331 16.95 -23.95 -5.10
CA ARG A 331 17.98 -24.42 -4.14
C ARG A 331 17.92 -23.69 -2.79
N SER A 332 17.31 -22.51 -2.74
CA SER A 332 17.19 -21.74 -1.51
C SER A 332 16.29 -22.39 -0.44
N SER A 333 15.33 -23.23 -0.84
CA SER A 333 14.32 -23.82 0.05
C SER A 333 13.61 -25.03 -0.56
N ARG A 334 13.26 -26.00 0.29
CA ARG A 334 12.45 -27.16 -0.11
C ARG A 334 11.02 -26.81 -0.54
N PHE A 335 10.50 -25.65 -0.13
CA PHE A 335 9.13 -25.21 -0.43
C PHE A 335 9.04 -24.13 -1.52
N ALA A 336 10.11 -23.36 -1.72
CA ALA A 336 10.12 -22.31 -2.72
C ALA A 336 10.11 -22.92 -4.12
N ARG A 337 9.10 -22.60 -4.93
CA ARG A 337 9.09 -22.95 -6.35
C ARG A 337 8.85 -21.69 -7.17
N LEU A 338 9.86 -21.29 -7.94
CA LEU A 338 9.74 -20.22 -8.92
C LEU A 338 8.64 -20.55 -9.93
N GLN A 339 7.73 -19.61 -10.14
CA GLN A 339 6.59 -19.74 -11.05
C GLN A 339 6.74 -18.83 -12.28
N SER A 340 7.24 -17.61 -12.08
CA SER A 340 7.44 -16.66 -13.18
C SER A 340 8.43 -15.56 -12.79
N ILE A 341 9.06 -14.96 -13.80
CA ILE A 341 9.82 -13.71 -13.67
C ILE A 341 9.20 -12.71 -14.63
N ARG A 342 8.90 -11.50 -14.16
CA ARG A 342 8.43 -10.40 -15.01
C ARG A 342 9.23 -9.15 -14.78
N CYS A 343 9.69 -8.54 -15.85
CA CYS A 343 10.60 -7.41 -15.83
C CYS A 343 9.93 -6.13 -16.30
N SER A 344 10.19 -5.02 -15.60
CA SER A 344 9.86 -3.67 -16.04
C SER A 344 11.12 -2.81 -16.12
N ILE A 345 11.26 -1.99 -17.17
CA ILE A 345 12.45 -1.16 -17.41
C ILE A 345 12.11 0.31 -17.20
N ALA A 346 13.00 1.04 -16.52
CA ALA A 346 12.99 2.50 -16.47
C ALA A 346 14.39 3.02 -16.79
N GLY A 347 14.62 3.42 -18.04
CA GLY A 347 15.94 3.81 -18.54
C GLY A 347 16.94 2.67 -18.43
N LYS A 348 18.03 2.88 -17.68
CA LYS A 348 19.08 1.88 -17.43
C LYS A 348 18.86 1.01 -16.19
N ASN A 349 17.68 1.12 -15.55
CA ASN A 349 17.29 0.33 -14.39
C ASN A 349 16.26 -0.74 -14.80
N LEU A 350 16.37 -1.93 -14.22
CA LEU A 350 15.49 -3.07 -14.43
C LEU A 350 14.89 -3.51 -13.10
N TYR A 351 13.56 -3.62 -13.04
CA TYR A 351 12.79 -4.11 -11.91
C TYR A 351 12.31 -5.52 -12.22
N VAL A 352 12.83 -6.51 -11.51
CA VAL A 352 12.65 -7.92 -11.84
C VAL A 352 11.71 -8.58 -10.84
N ARG A 353 10.42 -8.71 -11.13
CA ARG A 353 9.41 -9.30 -10.24
C ARG A 353 9.40 -10.82 -10.34
N PHE A 354 9.99 -11.49 -9.36
CA PHE A 354 9.92 -12.94 -9.18
C PHE A 354 8.60 -13.31 -8.48
N CYS A 355 7.92 -14.36 -8.96
CA CYS A 355 6.74 -14.96 -8.34
C CYS A 355 7.05 -16.42 -7.98
N CYS A 356 6.68 -16.84 -6.76
CA CYS A 356 7.07 -18.11 -6.20
C CYS A 356 6.01 -18.66 -5.23
N SER A 357 5.77 -19.98 -5.25
CA SER A 357 4.99 -20.64 -4.20
C SER A 357 5.84 -20.88 -2.95
N THR A 358 5.27 -20.69 -1.76
CA THR A 358 6.04 -20.65 -0.50
C THR A 358 5.63 -21.72 0.51
N GLY A 359 4.88 -22.73 0.07
CA GLY A 359 4.22 -23.69 0.96
C GLY A 359 3.23 -22.96 1.87
N ASP A 360 3.19 -23.33 3.15
CA ASP A 360 2.28 -22.73 4.14
C ASP A 360 2.84 -21.45 4.80
N ALA A 361 4.06 -21.05 4.49
CA ALA A 361 4.58 -19.76 4.92
C ALA A 361 4.06 -18.65 4.02
N MET A 362 3.86 -17.45 4.59
CA MET A 362 3.64 -16.23 3.78
C MET A 362 4.87 -15.99 2.87
N GLY A 363 6.08 -16.28 3.38
CA GLY A 363 7.23 -16.65 2.56
C GLY A 363 8.18 -15.52 2.15
N MET A 364 8.03 -14.32 2.70
CA MET A 364 8.86 -13.16 2.32
C MET A 364 10.37 -13.37 2.45
N ASN A 365 10.83 -13.99 3.53
CA ASN A 365 12.25 -14.31 3.71
C ASN A 365 12.72 -15.39 2.72
N MET A 366 11.86 -16.37 2.45
CA MET A 366 12.13 -17.47 1.55
C MET A 366 12.30 -16.98 0.10
N VAL A 367 11.40 -16.10 -0.37
CA VAL A 367 11.48 -15.52 -1.72
C VAL A 367 12.71 -14.62 -1.84
N SER A 368 13.01 -13.79 -0.84
CA SER A 368 14.20 -12.94 -0.87
C SER A 368 15.50 -13.74 -1.02
N LYS A 369 15.64 -14.87 -0.32
CA LYS A 369 16.80 -15.76 -0.45
C LYS A 369 16.90 -16.38 -1.85
N GLY A 370 15.77 -16.84 -2.40
CA GLY A 370 15.74 -17.38 -3.77
C GLY A 370 16.16 -16.35 -4.81
N VAL A 371 15.70 -15.11 -4.68
CA VAL A 371 16.11 -14.00 -5.56
C VAL A 371 17.61 -13.73 -5.43
N GLN A 372 18.13 -13.67 -4.21
CA GLN A 372 19.55 -13.42 -3.96
C GLN A 372 20.43 -14.44 -4.70
N ASN A 373 20.09 -15.73 -4.61
CA ASN A 373 20.80 -16.80 -5.34
C ASN A 373 20.80 -16.56 -6.86
N VAL A 374 19.66 -16.13 -7.42
CA VAL A 374 19.56 -15.86 -8.86
C VAL A 374 20.41 -14.65 -9.25
N LEU A 375 20.40 -13.57 -8.44
CA LEU A 375 21.23 -12.39 -8.70
C LEU A 375 22.73 -12.73 -8.66
N GLU A 376 23.16 -13.54 -7.69
CA GLU A 376 24.56 -14.02 -7.60
C GLU A 376 24.95 -14.88 -8.80
N PHE A 377 24.05 -15.75 -9.26
CA PHE A 377 24.25 -16.54 -10.47
C PHE A 377 24.39 -15.66 -11.73
N LEU A 378 23.53 -14.65 -11.88
CA LEU A 378 23.55 -13.74 -13.02
C LEU A 378 24.82 -12.89 -13.08
N GLN A 379 25.48 -12.64 -11.94
CA GLN A 379 26.71 -11.83 -11.88
C GLN A 379 27.87 -12.41 -12.71
N HIS A 380 27.83 -13.70 -13.05
CA HIS A 380 28.83 -14.31 -13.92
C HIS A 380 28.74 -13.78 -15.37
N ASP A 381 27.54 -13.77 -15.96
CA ASP A 381 27.31 -13.38 -17.36
C ASP A 381 26.95 -11.88 -17.52
N PHE A 382 26.47 -11.28 -16.43
CA PHE A 382 26.14 -9.87 -16.30
C PHE A 382 27.00 -9.23 -15.21
N SER A 383 28.33 -9.35 -15.34
CA SER A 383 29.29 -8.82 -14.36
C SER A 383 29.24 -7.31 -14.19
N ASP A 384 28.68 -6.60 -15.18
CA ASP A 384 28.41 -5.17 -15.17
C ASP A 384 27.07 -4.78 -14.52
N MET A 385 26.30 -5.76 -14.01
CA MET A 385 25.07 -5.53 -13.26
C MET A 385 25.36 -4.98 -11.87
N GLU A 386 24.79 -3.82 -11.56
CA GLU A 386 24.79 -3.23 -10.22
C GLU A 386 23.46 -3.57 -9.52
N VAL A 387 23.50 -4.37 -8.45
CA VAL A 387 22.31 -4.65 -7.63
C VAL A 387 22.07 -3.46 -6.70
N ILE A 388 21.08 -2.63 -7.04
CA ILE A 388 20.72 -1.44 -6.24
C ILE A 388 19.98 -1.84 -4.96
N GLY A 389 19.15 -2.87 -5.04
CA GLY A 389 18.50 -3.41 -3.86
C GLY A 389 17.62 -4.62 -4.16
N ILE A 390 17.50 -5.51 -3.17
CA ILE A 390 16.69 -6.72 -3.27
C ILE A 390 15.17 -6.43 -3.37
N SER A 391 14.76 -5.23 -2.96
CA SER A 391 13.39 -4.74 -3.00
C SER A 391 13.32 -3.34 -3.62
N GLY A 392 13.09 -3.28 -4.92
CA GLY A 392 12.88 -2.05 -5.69
C GLY A 392 11.43 -1.55 -5.70
N ASN A 393 10.65 -1.86 -4.66
CA ASN A 393 9.22 -1.52 -4.51
C ASN A 393 8.27 -2.05 -5.60
N PHE A 394 8.74 -2.80 -6.60
CA PHE A 394 7.91 -3.43 -7.63
C PHE A 394 7.32 -4.80 -7.21
N CYS A 395 7.45 -5.17 -5.93
CA CYS A 395 6.89 -6.43 -5.41
C CYS A 395 5.35 -6.42 -5.46
N ALA A 396 4.62 -5.42 -4.95
CA ALA A 396 4.98 -4.42 -3.93
C ALA A 396 4.55 -4.92 -2.53
N ASP A 397 5.21 -4.49 -1.47
CA ASP A 397 4.97 -5.02 -0.11
C ASP A 397 4.71 -3.91 0.90
N LYS A 398 3.56 -3.94 1.59
CA LYS A 398 3.08 -2.94 2.55
C LYS A 398 2.88 -1.53 1.95
N LYS A 399 2.62 -1.45 0.63
CA LYS A 399 2.33 -0.21 -0.10
C LYS A 399 1.20 -0.43 -1.12
N PRO A 400 0.24 0.51 -1.24
CA PRO A 400 -0.80 0.40 -2.26
C PRO A 400 -0.16 0.46 -3.65
N ALA A 401 -0.35 -0.59 -4.46
CA ALA A 401 0.28 -0.71 -5.77
C ALA A 401 -0.59 -1.45 -6.78
N ALA A 402 -0.74 -0.85 -7.97
CA ALA A 402 -1.59 -1.39 -9.04
C ALA A 402 -1.09 -2.75 -9.54
N VAL A 403 0.22 -3.00 -9.48
CA VAL A 403 0.79 -4.30 -9.86
C VAL A 403 0.22 -5.44 -9.00
N ASN A 404 -0.06 -5.21 -7.71
CA ASN A 404 -0.68 -6.22 -6.85
C ASN A 404 -2.16 -6.40 -7.14
N TRP A 405 -2.86 -5.32 -7.51
CA TRP A 405 -4.27 -5.38 -7.93
C TRP A 405 -4.45 -6.16 -9.24
N ILE A 406 -3.61 -5.89 -10.23
CA ILE A 406 -3.73 -6.43 -11.60
C ILE A 406 -3.13 -7.84 -11.69
N GLU A 407 -1.94 -8.05 -11.14
CA GLU A 407 -1.19 -9.30 -11.32
C GLU A 407 -1.32 -10.25 -10.12
N GLY A 408 -1.95 -9.80 -9.04
CA GLY A 408 -2.00 -10.52 -7.76
C GLY A 408 -0.68 -10.54 -7.00
N ARG A 409 -0.76 -10.95 -5.73
CA ARG A 409 0.37 -11.20 -4.83
C ARG A 409 -0.07 -12.04 -3.62
N GLY A 410 0.65 -13.11 -3.28
CA GLY A 410 0.15 -14.05 -2.27
C GLY A 410 -0.98 -14.89 -2.86
N LYS A 411 -2.16 -14.90 -2.23
CA LYS A 411 -3.34 -15.64 -2.69
C LYS A 411 -4.35 -14.72 -3.37
N SER A 412 -4.78 -15.08 -4.57
CA SER A 412 -5.91 -14.43 -5.25
C SER A 412 -7.16 -15.29 -5.07
N VAL A 413 -8.18 -14.75 -4.42
CA VAL A 413 -9.41 -15.48 -4.07
C VAL A 413 -10.64 -14.75 -4.56
N VAL A 414 -11.60 -15.49 -5.10
CA VAL A 414 -12.98 -15.03 -5.29
C VAL A 414 -13.87 -15.82 -4.33
N CYS A 415 -14.81 -15.14 -3.67
CA CYS A 415 -15.81 -15.79 -2.83
C CYS A 415 -17.19 -15.22 -3.17
N GLU A 416 -18.20 -16.07 -3.29
CA GLU A 416 -19.56 -15.67 -3.65
C GLU A 416 -20.63 -16.39 -2.83
N ALA A 417 -21.83 -15.80 -2.79
CA ALA A 417 -23.02 -16.41 -2.21
C ALA A 417 -24.29 -15.86 -2.90
N VAL A 418 -25.36 -16.66 -2.87
CA VAL A 418 -26.71 -16.19 -3.19
C VAL A 418 -27.50 -16.07 -1.89
N ILE A 419 -27.96 -14.87 -1.57
CA ILE A 419 -28.72 -14.56 -0.37
C ILE A 419 -30.20 -14.48 -0.72
N LYS A 420 -31.00 -15.34 -0.09
CA LYS A 420 -32.43 -15.44 -0.35
C LYS A 420 -33.15 -14.15 0.07
N ASP A 421 -34.15 -13.76 -0.70
CA ASP A 421 -34.99 -12.57 -0.47
C ASP A 421 -35.49 -12.45 0.98
N GLU A 422 -35.99 -13.56 1.52
CA GLU A 422 -36.49 -13.59 2.90
C GLU A 422 -35.40 -13.34 3.94
N VAL A 423 -34.15 -13.75 3.66
CA VAL A 423 -32.99 -13.53 4.53
C VAL A 423 -32.55 -12.08 4.43
N VAL A 424 -32.54 -11.50 3.23
CA VAL A 424 -32.28 -10.06 3.03
C VAL A 424 -33.26 -9.22 3.86
N ARG A 425 -34.56 -9.54 3.81
CA ARG A 425 -35.55 -8.82 4.61
C ARG A 425 -35.49 -9.12 6.11
N LYS A 426 -35.44 -10.39 6.51
CA LYS A 426 -35.56 -10.80 7.92
C LYS A 426 -34.26 -10.64 8.69
N VAL A 427 -33.10 -10.92 8.09
CA VAL A 427 -31.80 -10.86 8.76
C VAL A 427 -31.11 -9.54 8.45
N LEU A 428 -31.03 -9.14 7.18
CA LEU A 428 -30.30 -7.95 6.75
C LEU A 428 -31.13 -6.65 6.82
N LYS A 429 -32.45 -6.77 7.03
CA LYS A 429 -33.37 -5.64 7.27
C LYS A 429 -33.33 -4.60 6.15
N THR A 430 -33.18 -5.04 4.91
CA THR A 430 -33.11 -4.20 3.70
C THR A 430 -33.79 -4.90 2.52
N SER A 431 -33.61 -4.40 1.30
CA SER A 431 -34.05 -5.00 0.04
C SER A 431 -32.88 -5.28 -0.90
N VAL A 432 -33.06 -6.22 -1.85
CA VAL A 432 -32.06 -6.52 -2.89
C VAL A 432 -31.78 -5.29 -3.74
N ALA A 433 -32.83 -4.58 -4.19
CA ALA A 433 -32.69 -3.39 -5.01
C ALA A 433 -31.83 -2.31 -4.33
N SER A 434 -32.08 -2.03 -3.05
CA SER A 434 -31.31 -1.05 -2.28
C SER A 434 -29.84 -1.45 -2.11
N LEU A 435 -29.55 -2.75 -1.96
CA LEU A 435 -28.18 -3.25 -1.85
C LEU A 435 -27.41 -3.10 -3.16
N VAL A 436 -28.02 -3.49 -4.27
CA VAL A 436 -27.43 -3.38 -5.61
C VAL A 436 -27.16 -1.92 -5.95
N GLU A 437 -28.15 -1.04 -5.74
CA GLU A 437 -28.00 0.40 -5.99
C GLU A 437 -26.90 1.00 -5.11
N LEU A 438 -26.89 0.69 -3.81
CA LEU A 438 -25.86 1.20 -2.91
C LEU A 438 -24.47 0.68 -3.31
N ASN A 439 -24.32 -0.59 -3.70
CA ASN A 439 -23.03 -1.13 -4.13
C ASN A 439 -22.51 -0.40 -5.37
N MET A 440 -23.37 -0.19 -6.36
CA MET A 440 -23.05 0.59 -7.56
C MET A 440 -22.59 2.01 -7.18
N LEU A 441 -23.37 2.74 -6.39
CA LEU A 441 -23.09 4.14 -6.09
C LEU A 441 -21.92 4.33 -5.11
N LYS A 442 -21.77 3.47 -4.12
CA LYS A 442 -20.73 3.58 -3.08
C LYS A 442 -19.43 2.89 -3.50
N ASN A 443 -19.48 1.56 -3.65
CA ASN A 443 -18.28 0.73 -3.78
C ASN A 443 -17.66 0.85 -5.17
N LEU A 444 -18.45 1.15 -6.21
CA LEU A 444 -17.95 1.37 -7.56
C LEU A 444 -17.79 2.85 -7.88
N THR A 445 -18.90 3.58 -8.04
CA THR A 445 -18.86 5.00 -8.44
C THR A 445 -18.13 5.85 -7.40
N GLY A 446 -18.46 5.73 -6.11
CA GLY A 446 -17.81 6.47 -5.04
C GLY A 446 -16.30 6.23 -4.97
N SER A 447 -15.88 4.97 -5.05
CA SER A 447 -14.46 4.60 -5.10
C SER A 447 -13.76 5.11 -6.37
N ALA A 448 -14.43 5.08 -7.52
CA ALA A 448 -13.91 5.66 -8.76
C ALA A 448 -13.72 7.18 -8.64
N MET A 449 -14.70 7.90 -8.09
CA MET A 449 -14.60 9.34 -7.83
C MET A 449 -13.46 9.68 -6.85
N ALA A 450 -13.19 8.78 -5.90
CA ALA A 450 -12.09 8.93 -4.95
C ALA A 450 -10.70 8.57 -5.52
N GLY A 451 -10.62 8.03 -6.75
CA GLY A 451 -9.37 7.51 -7.31
C GLY A 451 -8.81 6.32 -6.50
N ALA A 452 -9.69 5.52 -5.90
CA ALA A 452 -9.28 4.41 -5.04
C ALA A 452 -8.53 3.32 -5.83
N LEU A 453 -7.43 2.84 -5.27
CA LEU A 453 -6.63 1.74 -5.82
C LEU A 453 -6.96 0.44 -5.08
N GLY A 454 -7.64 -0.49 -5.76
CA GLY A 454 -8.05 -1.78 -5.16
C GLY A 454 -9.11 -1.68 -4.05
N GLY A 455 -9.63 -0.49 -3.75
CA GLY A 455 -10.59 -0.21 -2.70
C GLY A 455 -12.05 -0.10 -3.18
N PHE A 456 -12.53 -1.10 -3.93
CA PHE A 456 -13.90 -1.12 -4.47
C PHE A 456 -14.84 -1.93 -3.56
N ASN A 457 -14.80 -1.64 -2.27
CA ASN A 457 -15.47 -2.38 -1.20
C ASN A 457 -15.89 -1.43 -0.05
N ALA A 458 -16.59 -1.96 0.94
CA ALA A 458 -17.06 -1.21 2.09
C ALA A 458 -16.04 -1.14 3.23
N HIS A 459 -15.57 -2.29 3.71
CA HIS A 459 -14.67 -2.41 4.86
C HIS A 459 -13.87 -3.72 4.90
N SER A 460 -13.41 -4.22 3.75
CA SER A 460 -12.56 -5.44 3.71
C SER A 460 -11.38 -5.37 4.68
N SER A 461 -10.76 -4.19 4.79
CA SER A 461 -9.65 -3.86 5.70
C SER A 461 -9.95 -4.15 7.18
N ASN A 462 -11.19 -3.89 7.64
CA ASN A 462 -11.57 -4.17 9.03
C ASN A 462 -11.53 -5.68 9.31
N ILE A 463 -12.08 -6.47 8.39
CA ILE A 463 -12.16 -7.93 8.53
C ILE A 463 -10.78 -8.56 8.43
N VAL A 464 -10.00 -8.17 7.41
CA VAL A 464 -8.63 -8.65 7.20
C VAL A 464 -7.77 -8.34 8.42
N SER A 465 -7.77 -7.10 8.91
CA SER A 465 -6.99 -6.70 10.09
C SER A 465 -7.37 -7.52 11.33
N ALA A 466 -8.66 -7.71 11.58
CA ALA A 466 -9.11 -8.44 12.76
C ALA A 466 -8.70 -9.91 12.74
N ILE A 467 -8.79 -10.57 11.58
CA ILE A 467 -8.33 -11.96 11.42
C ILE A 467 -6.81 -12.02 11.48
N PHE A 468 -6.10 -11.08 10.86
CA PHE A 468 -4.63 -11.04 10.81
C PHE A 468 -4.03 -10.94 12.21
N LEU A 469 -4.56 -10.02 13.02
CA LEU A 469 -4.14 -9.85 14.42
C LEU A 469 -4.44 -11.12 15.26
N ALA A 470 -5.61 -11.73 15.06
CA ALA A 470 -6.00 -12.94 15.78
C ALA A 470 -5.13 -14.15 15.40
N THR A 471 -4.70 -14.24 14.14
CA THR A 471 -4.02 -15.43 13.59
C THR A 471 -2.52 -15.25 13.37
N GLY A 472 -1.94 -14.14 13.85
CA GLY A 472 -0.49 -13.91 13.83
C GLY A 472 0.10 -13.62 12.46
N GLN A 473 -0.71 -13.04 11.58
CA GLN A 473 -0.25 -12.51 10.29
C GLN A 473 0.44 -11.17 10.48
N ASP A 474 1.01 -10.62 9.40
CA ASP A 474 1.62 -9.30 9.41
C ASP A 474 0.54 -8.22 9.19
N PRO A 475 0.15 -7.43 10.21
CA PRO A 475 -0.92 -6.45 10.08
C PRO A 475 -0.58 -5.32 9.09
N ALA A 476 0.69 -5.07 8.78
CA ALA A 476 1.06 -4.07 7.77
C ALA A 476 0.73 -4.52 6.34
N GLN A 477 0.60 -5.83 6.11
CA GLN A 477 0.17 -6.39 4.81
C GLN A 477 -1.33 -6.26 4.58
N ASN A 478 -2.09 -5.73 5.55
CA ASN A 478 -3.48 -5.33 5.34
C ASN A 478 -3.62 -4.30 4.20
N VAL A 479 -2.59 -3.48 3.95
CA VAL A 479 -2.58 -2.49 2.86
C VAL A 479 -2.96 -3.11 1.52
N GLU A 480 -2.39 -4.27 1.18
CA GLU A 480 -2.70 -4.97 -0.08
C GLU A 480 -3.60 -6.18 0.10
N SER A 481 -3.57 -6.83 1.27
CA SER A 481 -4.47 -7.96 1.56
C SER A 481 -5.93 -7.55 1.64
N SER A 482 -6.21 -6.26 1.88
CA SER A 482 -7.56 -5.70 1.85
C SER A 482 -8.02 -5.24 0.46
N HIS A 483 -7.17 -5.31 -0.57
CA HIS A 483 -7.61 -5.08 -1.94
C HIS A 483 -8.79 -5.99 -2.26
N CYS A 484 -9.93 -5.39 -2.58
CA CYS A 484 -11.18 -6.09 -2.75
C CYS A 484 -12.12 -5.28 -3.66
N ILE A 485 -12.73 -5.97 -4.62
CA ILE A 485 -13.93 -5.49 -5.32
C ILE A 485 -15.13 -6.32 -4.87
N THR A 486 -16.19 -5.64 -4.47
CA THR A 486 -17.47 -6.24 -4.09
C THR A 486 -18.49 -6.00 -5.20
N MET A 487 -19.09 -7.08 -5.69
CA MET A 487 -20.15 -7.03 -6.71
C MET A 487 -21.46 -7.55 -6.10
N MET A 488 -22.56 -6.94 -6.53
CA MET A 488 -23.90 -7.28 -6.07
C MET A 488 -24.86 -7.23 -7.25
N GLU A 489 -25.57 -8.32 -7.50
CA GLU A 489 -26.47 -8.46 -8.65
C GLU A 489 -27.81 -9.09 -8.24
N PRO A 490 -28.93 -8.64 -8.82
CA PRO A 490 -30.21 -9.30 -8.65
C PRO A 490 -30.24 -10.62 -9.43
N VAL A 491 -30.62 -11.72 -8.78
CA VAL A 491 -30.79 -13.03 -9.42
C VAL A 491 -32.17 -13.61 -9.15
N ASN A 492 -32.52 -14.71 -9.82
CA ASN A 492 -33.83 -15.37 -9.67
C ASN A 492 -35.03 -14.43 -9.89
N ASN A 493 -34.98 -13.67 -11.01
CA ASN A 493 -35.92 -12.61 -11.38
C ASN A 493 -35.94 -11.43 -10.38
N GLY A 494 -34.78 -11.11 -9.80
CA GLY A 494 -34.61 -10.01 -8.86
C GLY A 494 -35.12 -10.27 -7.45
N ARG A 495 -35.46 -11.52 -7.13
CA ARG A 495 -35.86 -11.91 -5.77
C ARG A 495 -34.66 -12.05 -4.85
N ASP A 496 -33.61 -12.69 -5.33
CA ASP A 496 -32.45 -13.01 -4.50
C ASP A 496 -31.26 -12.12 -4.88
N LEU A 497 -30.30 -12.01 -3.96
CA LEU A 497 -29.08 -11.24 -4.16
C LEU A 497 -27.92 -12.20 -4.42
N HIS A 498 -27.28 -12.11 -5.58
CA HIS A 498 -25.91 -12.61 -5.73
C HIS A 498 -24.95 -11.55 -5.20
N ILE A 499 -23.98 -11.97 -4.40
CA ILE A 499 -22.90 -11.13 -3.90
C ILE A 499 -21.58 -11.87 -4.07
N SER A 500 -20.55 -11.15 -4.50
CA SER A 500 -19.19 -11.68 -4.55
C SER A 500 -18.16 -10.66 -4.08
N VAL A 501 -17.04 -11.18 -3.59
CA VAL A 501 -15.82 -10.44 -3.30
C VAL A 501 -14.66 -11.07 -4.06
N THR A 502 -13.85 -10.23 -4.69
CA THR A 502 -12.61 -10.66 -5.37
C THR A 502 -11.43 -9.95 -4.73
N MET A 503 -10.53 -10.74 -4.15
CA MET A 503 -9.37 -10.28 -3.38
C MET A 503 -8.10 -10.82 -4.03
N PRO A 504 -7.42 -10.04 -4.90
CA PRO A 504 -6.33 -10.55 -5.73
C PRO A 504 -5.01 -10.71 -4.97
N SER A 505 -4.87 -10.15 -3.77
CA SER A 505 -3.58 -10.02 -3.11
C SER A 505 -3.56 -10.35 -1.60
N ILE A 506 -4.21 -11.43 -1.17
CA ILE A 506 -4.22 -11.86 0.25
C ILE A 506 -2.88 -12.48 0.64
N GLU A 507 -2.18 -11.85 1.58
CA GLU A 507 -0.86 -12.28 2.04
C GLU A 507 -0.96 -12.95 3.41
N VAL A 508 -1.11 -14.28 3.40
CA VAL A 508 -1.24 -15.07 4.63
C VAL A 508 -0.31 -16.27 4.64
N GLY A 509 0.02 -16.71 5.85
CA GLY A 509 0.73 -17.95 6.15
C GLY A 509 0.25 -18.56 7.46
N THR A 510 0.51 -19.86 7.62
CA THR A 510 0.17 -20.61 8.84
C THR A 510 1.42 -21.15 9.54
N VAL A 511 2.60 -20.75 9.04
CA VAL A 511 3.93 -21.06 9.58
C VAL A 511 4.80 -19.81 9.54
N GLY A 512 5.58 -19.59 10.61
CA GLY A 512 6.54 -18.50 10.75
C GLY A 512 5.92 -17.17 11.19
N GLY A 513 6.77 -16.22 11.57
CA GLY A 513 6.33 -14.93 12.12
C GLY A 513 5.47 -15.11 13.38
N GLY A 514 4.42 -14.30 13.52
CA GLY A 514 3.53 -14.33 14.69
C GLY A 514 2.67 -15.59 14.83
N THR A 515 2.58 -16.44 13.79
CA THR A 515 1.72 -17.63 13.79
C THR A 515 2.10 -18.69 14.82
N GLN A 516 3.34 -18.64 15.32
CA GLN A 516 3.88 -19.54 16.32
C GLN A 516 3.53 -19.15 17.76
N LEU A 517 3.16 -17.89 17.99
CA LEU A 517 2.80 -17.39 19.32
C LEU A 517 1.55 -18.12 19.81
N ALA A 518 1.52 -18.50 21.09
CA ALA A 518 0.53 -19.43 21.62
C ALA A 518 -0.92 -19.02 21.32
N SER A 519 -1.27 -17.75 21.56
CA SER A 519 -2.63 -17.22 21.32
C SER A 519 -3.02 -17.22 19.85
N GLN A 520 -2.12 -16.80 18.97
CA GLN A 520 -2.31 -16.76 17.52
C GLN A 520 -2.40 -18.18 16.94
N SER A 521 -1.56 -19.07 17.45
CA SER A 521 -1.55 -20.50 17.10
C SER A 521 -2.86 -21.18 17.50
N ALA A 522 -3.44 -20.83 18.65
CA ALA A 522 -4.75 -21.32 19.08
C ALA A 522 -5.87 -20.85 18.13
N CYS A 523 -5.82 -19.60 17.68
CA CYS A 523 -6.78 -19.08 16.69
C CYS A 523 -6.66 -19.78 15.32
N LEU A 524 -5.43 -20.05 14.85
CA LEU A 524 -5.21 -20.88 13.65
C LEU A 524 -5.71 -22.31 13.83
N ASN A 525 -5.57 -22.88 15.02
CA ASN A 525 -6.06 -24.21 15.34
C ASN A 525 -7.59 -24.28 15.34
N LEU A 526 -8.26 -23.24 15.84
CA LEU A 526 -9.73 -23.11 15.78
C LEU A 526 -10.25 -23.16 14.33
N LEU A 527 -9.50 -22.58 13.40
CA LEU A 527 -9.81 -22.60 11.97
C LEU A 527 -9.37 -23.90 11.27
N GLY A 528 -8.68 -24.82 11.96
CA GLY A 528 -8.19 -26.07 11.39
C GLY A 528 -6.97 -25.91 10.47
N VAL A 529 -6.28 -24.76 10.49
CA VAL A 529 -5.20 -24.42 9.55
C VAL A 529 -3.83 -24.21 10.23
N LYS A 530 -3.69 -24.57 11.50
CA LYS A 530 -2.42 -24.40 12.23
C LYS A 530 -1.27 -25.18 11.59
N GLY A 531 -0.14 -24.50 11.36
CA GLY A 531 1.11 -25.11 10.94
C GLY A 531 1.14 -25.48 9.45
N ALA A 532 2.19 -26.23 9.08
CA ALA A 532 2.36 -26.73 7.72
C ALA A 532 1.42 -27.90 7.46
N SER A 533 0.81 -27.94 6.28
CA SER A 533 0.06 -29.12 5.83
C SER A 533 1.04 -30.26 5.56
N LYS A 534 0.75 -31.43 6.14
CA LYS A 534 1.54 -32.65 5.95
C LYS A 534 1.28 -33.31 4.60
N GLU A 535 0.07 -33.16 4.07
CA GLU A 535 -0.39 -33.83 2.86
C GLU A 535 -0.06 -33.02 1.61
N SER A 536 -0.31 -31.69 1.65
CA SER A 536 -0.16 -30.83 0.49
C SER A 536 0.39 -29.46 0.91
N PRO A 537 1.70 -29.19 0.72
CA PRO A 537 2.31 -27.91 1.08
C PRO A 537 1.51 -26.71 0.54
N GLY A 538 1.22 -25.79 1.45
CA GLY A 538 0.42 -24.58 1.17
C GLY A 538 -1.08 -24.74 1.35
N ALA A 539 -1.61 -25.97 1.56
CA ALA A 539 -3.05 -26.17 1.69
C ALA A 539 -3.67 -25.41 2.86
N ASN A 540 -2.96 -25.33 3.99
CA ASN A 540 -3.46 -24.60 5.17
C ASN A 540 -3.47 -23.09 4.90
N SER A 541 -2.42 -22.56 4.28
CA SER A 541 -2.37 -21.13 3.93
C SER A 541 -3.40 -20.74 2.86
N ARG A 542 -3.68 -21.62 1.90
CA ARG A 542 -4.73 -21.44 0.89
C ARG A 542 -6.11 -21.43 1.54
N LEU A 543 -6.38 -22.38 2.44
CA LEU A 543 -7.63 -22.43 3.20
C LEU A 543 -7.80 -21.20 4.10
N LEU A 544 -6.74 -20.73 4.76
CA LEU A 544 -6.81 -19.49 5.54
C LEU A 544 -7.21 -18.30 4.64
N ALA A 545 -6.66 -18.22 3.42
CA ALA A 545 -7.01 -17.15 2.49
C ALA A 545 -8.48 -17.19 2.05
N THR A 546 -9.05 -18.38 1.85
CA THR A 546 -10.47 -18.51 1.51
C THR A 546 -11.38 -18.18 2.69
N ILE A 547 -11.01 -18.57 3.91
CA ILE A 547 -11.72 -18.17 5.13
C ILE A 547 -11.69 -16.64 5.31
N VAL A 548 -10.55 -15.98 5.05
CA VAL A 548 -10.45 -14.51 5.06
C VAL A 548 -11.41 -13.90 4.03
N ALA A 549 -11.42 -14.38 2.78
CA ALA A 549 -12.31 -13.88 1.75
C ALA A 549 -13.81 -14.11 2.07
N GLY A 550 -14.18 -15.29 2.58
CA GLY A 550 -15.55 -15.58 3.01
C GLY A 550 -15.99 -14.74 4.21
N SER A 551 -15.06 -14.43 5.11
CA SER A 551 -15.33 -13.50 6.23
C SER A 551 -15.50 -12.07 5.73
N VAL A 552 -14.72 -11.63 4.74
CA VAL A 552 -14.88 -10.33 4.08
C VAL A 552 -16.25 -10.26 3.40
N LEU A 553 -16.65 -11.31 2.65
CA LEU A 553 -18.00 -11.40 2.05
C LEU A 553 -19.11 -11.21 3.09
N ALA A 554 -19.00 -11.89 4.24
CA ALA A 554 -19.94 -11.75 5.35
C ALA A 554 -19.96 -10.31 5.92
N GLY A 555 -18.78 -9.74 6.13
CA GLY A 555 -18.62 -8.36 6.59
C GLY A 555 -19.26 -7.36 5.62
N GLU A 556 -18.94 -7.44 4.33
CA GLU A 556 -19.45 -6.58 3.27
C GLU A 556 -20.98 -6.63 3.21
N LEU A 557 -21.55 -7.85 3.20
CA LEU A 557 -23.00 -8.06 3.17
C LEU A 557 -23.69 -7.36 4.35
N SER A 558 -23.18 -7.52 5.57
CA SER A 558 -23.79 -6.94 6.76
C SER A 558 -23.65 -5.41 6.80
N LEU A 559 -22.47 -4.87 6.50
CA LEU A 559 -22.24 -3.42 6.55
C LEU A 559 -23.05 -2.70 5.47
N MET A 560 -23.03 -3.19 4.23
CA MET A 560 -23.81 -2.61 3.13
C MET A 560 -25.31 -2.64 3.46
N SER A 561 -25.79 -3.71 4.10
CA SER A 561 -27.17 -3.78 4.57
C SER A 561 -27.50 -2.77 5.65
N ALA A 562 -26.60 -2.56 6.61
CA ALA A 562 -26.78 -1.56 7.66
C ALA A 562 -26.80 -0.13 7.12
N ILE A 563 -25.97 0.16 6.11
CA ILE A 563 -25.95 1.46 5.42
C ILE A 563 -27.24 1.66 4.62
N ALA A 564 -27.63 0.67 3.80
CA ALA A 564 -28.86 0.73 3.00
C ALA A 564 -30.11 0.93 3.86
N ALA A 565 -30.14 0.37 5.07
CA ALA A 565 -31.24 0.52 6.01
C ALA A 565 -31.14 1.79 6.90
N GLY A 566 -30.09 2.60 6.78
CA GLY A 566 -29.87 3.79 7.64
C GLY A 566 -29.56 3.47 9.11
N GLN A 567 -29.08 2.25 9.41
CA GLN A 567 -28.88 1.73 10.77
C GLN A 567 -27.46 1.88 11.32
N LEU A 568 -26.51 2.36 10.51
CA LEU A 568 -25.09 2.41 10.86
C LEU A 568 -24.84 3.20 12.16
N VAL A 569 -25.28 4.46 12.22
CA VAL A 569 -25.05 5.36 13.37
C VAL A 569 -25.66 4.79 14.65
N ARG A 570 -26.90 4.30 14.59
CA ARG A 570 -27.59 3.72 15.76
C ARG A 570 -26.86 2.49 16.30
N SER A 571 -26.28 1.68 15.42
CA SER A 571 -25.53 0.48 15.82
C SER A 571 -24.21 0.85 16.48
N HIS A 572 -23.43 1.76 15.88
CA HIS A 572 -22.18 2.26 16.49
C HIS A 572 -22.43 2.94 17.84
N MET A 573 -23.50 3.74 17.97
CA MET A 573 -23.82 4.38 19.25
C MET A 573 -24.17 3.38 20.36
N LYS A 574 -24.74 2.21 20.02
CA LYS A 574 -25.11 1.18 20.99
C LYS A 574 -23.93 0.34 21.48
N TYR A 575 -22.98 0.01 20.60
CA TYR A 575 -21.90 -0.94 20.92
C TYR A 575 -20.49 -0.35 20.90
N ASN A 576 -20.28 0.82 20.29
CA ASN A 576 -18.97 1.47 20.16
C ASN A 576 -18.83 2.70 21.08
N ARG A 577 -19.87 3.04 21.86
CA ARG A 577 -19.77 3.98 22.98
C ARG A 577 -20.16 3.26 24.25
N SER A 578 -19.36 3.42 25.29
CA SER A 578 -19.69 2.91 26.62
C SER A 578 -20.95 3.64 27.10
N SER A 579 -22.04 2.90 27.36
CA SER A 579 -23.17 3.43 28.12
C SER A 579 -22.81 3.70 29.59
N ARG A 580 -21.61 3.26 30.02
CA ARG A 580 -21.04 3.49 31.35
C ARG A 580 -20.62 4.95 31.58
N ASP A 581 -20.24 5.68 30.55
CA ASP A 581 -19.84 7.10 30.69
C ASP A 581 -21.05 8.05 30.74
N VAL A 582 -22.19 7.64 30.16
CA VAL A 582 -23.41 8.47 30.17
C VAL A 582 -24.08 8.46 31.54
N SER A 583 -24.10 7.31 32.24
CA SER A 583 -24.71 7.20 33.57
C SER A 583 -23.92 7.89 34.69
N LYS A 584 -22.66 8.29 34.45
CA LYS A 584 -21.83 9.03 35.41
C LYS A 584 -21.91 10.55 35.26
N LEU A 585 -22.50 11.05 34.18
CA LEU A 585 -22.75 12.49 33.97
C LEU A 585 -24.13 12.92 34.50
N GLU A 586 -24.98 11.97 34.89
CA GLU A 586 -26.32 12.21 35.44
C GLU A 586 -26.43 11.89 36.95
N SER A 587 -25.31 11.63 37.64
CA SER A 587 -25.27 11.37 39.09
C SER A 587 -24.57 12.47 39.87
#